data_AF-A0A2J9EXI2-F1
#
_entry.id   AF-A0A2J9EXI2-F1
#
_cell.length_a   1.000
_cell.length_b   1.000
_cell.length_c   1.000
_cell.angle_alpha   90.00
_cell.angle_beta   90.00
_cell.angle_gamma   90.00
#
_symmetry.space_group_name_H-M   'P 1'
#
loop_
_entity.id
_entity.type
_entity.pdbx_description
1 polymer ?
#
loop_
_entity_poly.entity_id
_entity_poly.type
_entity_poly.pdbx_seq_one_letter_code
_entity_poly.pdbx_strand_id
1 'polypeptide(L)' 'MDKNQNLTSFQELTTTELNQITGGGWWENFLYSVNRYSHNITQGLHQPIQL' A
#
# COMPACT_ATOMS: atom_id res chain seq x y z
N MET A 1 -17.54 -39.59 20.72
CA MET A 1 -17.04 -38.92 19.51
C MET A 1 -16.45 -37.61 19.97
N ASP A 2 -15.13 -37.54 20.04
CA ASP A 2 -14.41 -36.35 20.50
C ASP A 2 -14.69 -35.18 19.57
N LYS A 3 -15.12 -34.08 20.18
CA LYS A 3 -15.53 -32.83 19.56
C LYS A 3 -14.40 -32.34 18.65
N ASN A 4 -14.65 -32.22 17.35
CA ASN A 4 -13.80 -31.53 16.38
C ASN A 4 -13.40 -30.17 16.97
N GLN A 5 -12.19 -30.11 17.54
CA GLN A 5 -11.58 -28.87 18.01
C GLN A 5 -11.27 -28.09 16.73
N ASN A 6 -12.09 -27.09 16.42
CA ASN A 6 -11.84 -26.17 15.33
C ASN A 6 -10.46 -25.54 15.59
N LEU A 7 -9.45 -25.97 14.83
CA LEU A 7 -8.05 -25.65 15.04
C LEU A 7 -7.73 -24.16 14.83
N THR A 8 -8.66 -23.38 14.29
CA THR A 8 -8.50 -21.93 14.12
C THR A 8 -9.86 -21.24 14.17
N SER A 9 -10.18 -20.65 15.32
CA SER A 9 -11.17 -19.57 15.36
C SER A 9 -10.53 -18.33 14.75
N PHE A 10 -10.86 -18.01 13.51
CA PHE A 10 -10.48 -16.73 12.93
C PHE A 10 -11.45 -15.65 13.41
N GLN A 11 -10.89 -14.54 13.85
CA GLN A 11 -11.66 -13.32 14.10
C GLN A 11 -12.07 -12.76 12.73
N GLU A 12 -13.37 -12.59 12.50
CA GLU A 12 -13.84 -11.86 11.33
C GLU A 12 -13.49 -10.38 11.48
N LEU A 13 -12.84 -9.81 10.47
CA LEU A 13 -12.41 -8.42 10.48
C LEU A 13 -13.58 -7.51 10.15
N THR A 14 -13.69 -6.42 10.91
CA THR A 14 -14.58 -5.32 10.54
C THR A 14 -14.04 -4.59 9.31
N THR A 15 -14.91 -3.89 8.59
CA THR A 15 -14.52 -3.07 7.42
C THR A 15 -13.47 -2.01 7.80
N THR A 16 -13.52 -1.50 9.03
CA THR A 16 -12.55 -0.53 9.55
C THR A 16 -11.16 -1.15 9.75
N GLU A 17 -11.08 -2.32 10.38
CA GLU A 17 -9.81 -3.03 10.58
C GLU A 17 -9.20 -3.46 9.25
N LEU A 18 -10.04 -3.92 8.32
CA LEU A 18 -9.61 -4.23 6.95
C LEU A 18 -9.06 -2.98 6.25
N ASN A 19 -9.71 -1.82 6.38
CA ASN A 19 -9.23 -0.55 5.81
C ASN A 19 -7.91 -0.09 6.43
N GLN A 20 -7.65 -0.39 7.71
CA GLN A 20 -6.37 -0.09 8.35
C GLN A 20 -5.25 -1.01 7.86
N ILE A 21 -5.52 -2.32 7.73
CA ILE A 21 -4.54 -3.31 7.23
C ILE A 21 -4.21 -3.06 5.76
N THR A 22 -5.23 -2.84 4.95
CA THR A 22 -5.07 -2.59 3.52
C THR A 22 -4.58 -1.17 3.23
N GLY A 23 -4.41 -0.32 4.25
CA GLY A 23 -3.93 1.05 4.12
C GLY A 23 -4.97 2.05 3.60
N GLY A 24 -6.14 1.59 3.13
CA GLY A 24 -7.20 2.46 2.61
C GLY A 24 -6.67 3.52 1.63
N GLY A 25 -7.02 4.79 1.85
CA GLY A 25 -6.56 5.92 1.02
C GLY A 25 -5.09 6.31 1.18
N TRP A 26 -4.33 5.68 2.10
CA TRP A 26 -2.89 5.94 2.24
C TRP A 26 -2.10 5.48 1.01
N TRP A 27 -2.50 4.36 0.39
CA TRP A 27 -1.83 3.86 -0.81
C TRP A 27 -2.00 4.78 -2.00
N GLU A 28 -3.17 5.40 -2.17
CA GLU A 28 -3.39 6.36 -3.25
C GLU A 28 -2.43 7.55 -3.12
N ASN A 29 -2.28 8.09 -1.92
CA ASN A 29 -1.35 9.18 -1.63
C ASN A 29 0.12 8.74 -1.78
N PHE A 30 0.46 7.51 -1.37
CA PHE A 30 1.80 6.96 -1.52
C PHE A 30 2.15 6.77 -3.01
N LEU A 31 1.26 6.17 -3.80
CA LEU A 31 1.45 5.94 -5.23
C LEU A 31 1.54 7.26 -6.00
N TYR A 32 0.70 8.24 -5.67
CA TYR A 32 0.78 9.59 -6.24
C TYR A 32 2.14 10.24 -5.94
N SER A 33 2.61 10.11 -4.70
CA SER A 33 3.90 10.66 -4.28
C SER A 33 5.06 9.99 -5.02
N VAL A 34 5.11 8.66 -5.08
CA VAL A 34 6.15 7.91 -5.79
C VAL A 34 6.19 8.26 -7.28
N ASN A 35 5.02 8.36 -7.92
CA ASN A 35 4.92 8.74 -9.33
C ASN A 35 5.49 10.16 -9.57
N ARG A 36 5.13 11.12 -8.71
CA ARG A 36 5.65 12.49 -8.77
C ARG A 36 7.17 12.55 -8.55
N TYR A 37 7.70 11.82 -7.58
CA TYR A 37 9.15 11.74 -7.35
C TYR A 37 9.88 11.15 -8.56
N SER A 38 9.35 10.08 -9.17
CA SER A 38 9.92 9.49 -10.37
C SER A 38 9.93 10.49 -11.53
N HIS A 39 8.85 11.24 -11.74
CA HIS A 39 8.77 12.26 -12.79
C HIS A 39 9.80 13.39 -12.59
N ASN A 40 9.97 13.87 -11.36
CA ASN A 40 10.95 14.91 -11.05
C ASN A 40 12.40 14.46 -11.29
N ILE A 41 12.73 13.18 -11.01
CA ILE A 41 14.07 12.63 -11.29
C ILE A 41 14.30 12.54 -12.80
N THR A 42 13.31 12.08 -13.56
CA THR A 42 13.41 12.01 -15.03
C THR A 42 13.60 13.40 -15.66
N GLN A 43 12.92 14.43 -15.16
CA GLN A 43 13.10 15.80 -15.65
C GLN A 43 14.43 16.43 -15.22
N GLY A 44 14.96 16.08 -14.03
CA GLY A 44 16.30 16.49 -13.60
C GLY A 44 17.42 15.92 -14.47
N LEU A 45 17.24 14.71 -15.00
CA LEU A 45 18.19 14.06 -15.92
C LEU A 45 18.08 14.54 -17.37
N HIS A 46 16.97 15.19 -17.74
CA HIS A 46 16.73 15.74 -19.09
C HIS A 46 17.22 17.19 -19.23
N GLN A 47 17.86 17.77 -18.22
CA GLN A 47 18.53 19.05 -18.37
C GLN A 47 19.74 18.83 -19.28
N PRO A 48 19.81 19.49 -20.46
CA PRO A 48 20.97 19.35 -21.32
C PRO A 48 22.20 19.81 -20.54
N ILE A 49 23.22 18.96 -20.46
CA ILE A 49 24.54 19.37 -20.00
C ILE A 49 24.96 20.50 -20.92
N GLN A 50 25.01 21.72 -20.40
CA GLN A 50 25.55 22.87 -21.13
C GLN A 50 27.06 22.64 -21.22
N LEU A 51 27.51 22.16 -22.38
CA LEU A 51 28.91 22.06 -22.78
C LEU A 51 29.46 23.43 -23.15
#